data_AF-A0A1Q8BL93-F1
#
_entry.id   AF-A0A1Q8BL93-F1
#
_cell.length_a   1.000
_cell.length_b   1.000
_cell.length_c   1.000
_cell.angle_alpha   90.00
_cell.angle_beta   90.00
_cell.angle_gamma   90.00
#
_symmetry.space_group_name_H-M   'P 1'
#
loop_
_entity.id
_entity.type
_entity.pdbx_description
1 polymer ?
#
loop_
_entity_poly.entity_id
_entity_poly.type
_entity_poly.pdbx_seq_one_letter_code
_entity_poly.pdbx_strand_id
1 'polypeptide(L)'
;TIWRTFHMNSRKHIHFLPCLVAASLLHLPSASIAQEPARPRRAQGQVHEIVERVSTLLVERYVFADVGDQMAAALRNAERRGAFAALATPEAFADSVTRLLRSISHDGHLWIEVSPGEYPEPAARPDTQGDAARRSQLRATNFGFPRVEILRGNVGYIQVSQFVTPEIASDAAAAAFGFLANADALILDLRGSGGGSAEMVALISCYLFGSAPVHLFNIYRRPQRRLDEYRTDRFTPSVRFPRQPVYVLTNAALFSAGEGLAYTLKDLHRVTVVGEKTSGGAPLGSFHRLSEHLVMFLAEARAISAASGTNWQGVGVTPDVPVPAELALATAHLLALETLLRLDTADVMVGERQQAAQEIRQRLGSAPARP
;
A
#
# COMPACT_ATOMS: atom_id res chain seq x y z
N THR A 1 41.78 0.42 42.20
CA THR A 1 41.83 1.12 43.49
C THR A 1 40.52 0.86 44.21
N ILE A 2 40.46 -0.18 45.06
CA ILE A 2 40.43 -0.11 46.55
C ILE A 2 38.99 0.18 47.05
N TRP A 3 38.26 -0.85 47.57
CA TRP A 3 37.93 -1.11 49.01
C TRP A 3 36.81 -0.16 49.55
N ARG A 4 35.88 -0.41 50.48
CA ARG A 4 35.68 -1.27 51.69
C ARG A 4 34.18 -1.16 52.06
N THR A 5 33.44 -2.24 52.33
CA THR A 5 33.04 -2.80 53.65
C THR A 5 32.79 -1.82 54.79
N PHE A 6 31.70 -2.02 55.55
CA PHE A 6 31.55 -2.06 57.02
C PHE A 6 30.02 -2.21 57.29
N HIS A 7 29.44 -2.85 58.31
CA HIS A 7 29.79 -3.89 59.29
C HIS A 7 28.55 -4.09 60.17
N MET A 8 28.47 -5.25 60.82
CA MET A 8 27.43 -5.69 61.75
C MET A 8 27.19 -4.76 62.95
N ASN A 9 26.00 -4.83 63.55
CA ASN A 9 25.91 -4.83 65.01
C ASN A 9 24.81 -5.75 65.56
N SER A 10 25.17 -6.38 66.67
CA SER A 10 24.49 -7.43 67.42
C SER A 10 23.47 -6.90 68.42
N ARG A 11 22.54 -7.75 68.86
CA ARG A 11 22.32 -8.08 70.29
C ARG A 11 21.37 -9.27 70.45
N LYS A 12 21.80 -10.20 71.31
CA LYS A 12 21.08 -11.39 71.77
C LYS A 12 20.06 -11.00 72.85
N HIS A 13 18.95 -11.72 72.98
CA HIS A 13 18.46 -12.24 74.27
C HIS A 13 17.54 -13.45 74.03
N ILE A 14 17.77 -14.48 74.85
CA ILE A 14 17.12 -15.79 74.85
C ILE A 14 16.05 -15.78 75.94
N HIS A 15 14.85 -16.26 75.64
CA HIS A 15 13.94 -16.83 76.63
C HIS A 15 13.31 -18.13 76.09
N PHE A 16 13.49 -19.19 76.88
CA PHE A 16 12.90 -20.52 76.73
C PHE A 16 11.48 -20.53 77.31
N LEU A 17 10.50 -21.10 76.59
CA LEU A 17 9.33 -21.78 77.16
C LEU A 17 8.76 -22.78 76.12
N PRO A 18 8.28 -23.97 76.52
CA PRO A 18 8.11 -25.12 75.63
C PRO A 18 6.67 -25.23 75.12
N CYS A 19 6.48 -25.49 73.82
CA CYS A 19 5.18 -25.90 73.28
C CYS A 19 5.35 -26.87 72.10
N LEU A 20 4.96 -28.12 72.37
CA LEU A 20 4.29 -29.09 71.49
C LEU A 20 4.68 -29.13 70.00
N VAL A 21 5.36 -30.21 69.63
CA VAL A 21 5.60 -30.67 68.26
C VAL A 21 4.27 -31.06 67.61
N ALA A 22 3.86 -30.33 66.58
CA ALA A 22 2.93 -30.82 65.56
C ALA A 22 3.70 -30.91 64.24
N ALA A 23 3.96 -32.14 63.79
CA ALA A 23 4.60 -32.42 62.52
C ALA A 23 3.60 -32.23 61.37
N SER A 24 3.62 -31.05 60.75
CA SER A 24 2.94 -30.81 59.47
C SER A 24 3.91 -31.07 58.32
N LEU A 25 3.73 -32.22 57.65
CA LEU A 25 4.39 -32.54 56.38
C LEU A 25 3.96 -31.52 55.31
N LEU A 26 4.83 -30.55 55.03
CA LEU A 26 4.73 -29.71 53.84
C LEU A 26 5.10 -30.57 52.62
N HIS A 27 4.10 -31.06 51.90
CA HIS A 27 4.29 -31.55 50.54
C HIS A 27 4.70 -30.38 49.64
N LEU A 28 5.97 -30.33 49.27
CA LEU A 28 6.40 -29.56 48.11
C LEU A 28 5.78 -30.22 46.87
N PRO A 29 4.93 -29.54 46.08
CA PRO A 29 4.46 -30.10 44.84
C PRO A 29 5.66 -30.22 43.91
N SER A 30 5.95 -31.44 43.46
CA SER A 30 6.87 -31.70 42.36
C SER A 30 6.46 -30.80 41.20
N ALA A 31 7.36 -29.90 40.79
CA ALA A 31 7.18 -29.14 39.57
C ALA A 31 7.15 -30.13 38.40
N SER A 32 5.94 -30.53 38.01
CA SER A 32 5.69 -31.18 36.74
C SER A 32 6.13 -30.18 35.67
N ILE A 33 7.19 -30.52 34.94
CA ILE A 33 7.44 -29.90 33.64
C ILE A 33 6.22 -30.26 32.82
N ALA A 34 5.24 -29.37 32.77
CA ALA A 34 4.14 -29.49 31.84
C ALA A 34 4.79 -29.48 30.45
N GLN A 35 4.87 -30.66 29.83
CA GLN A 35 5.09 -30.74 28.40
C GLN A 35 3.98 -29.92 27.76
N GLU A 36 4.37 -28.79 27.18
CA GLU A 36 3.51 -28.04 26.28
C GLU A 36 2.91 -29.06 25.30
N PRO A 37 1.58 -29.17 25.17
CA PRO A 37 0.97 -30.19 24.33
C PRO A 37 1.56 -30.04 22.94
N ALA A 38 2.22 -31.11 22.46
CA ALA A 38 2.86 -31.11 21.16
C ALA A 38 1.83 -30.66 20.12
N ARG A 39 2.01 -29.44 19.58
CA ARG A 39 1.21 -28.96 18.45
C ARG A 39 1.26 -30.05 17.37
N PRO A 40 0.13 -30.46 16.78
CA PRO A 40 0.10 -31.60 15.90
C PRO A 40 1.08 -31.36 14.74
N ARG A 41 2.08 -32.24 14.60
CA ARG A 41 2.89 -32.33 13.38
C ARG A 41 1.93 -32.50 12.23
N ARG A 42 2.03 -31.64 11.22
CA ARG A 42 1.23 -31.75 10.00
C ARG A 42 1.47 -33.11 9.36
N ALA A 43 0.42 -33.89 9.14
CA ALA A 43 0.56 -35.17 8.44
C ALA A 43 1.13 -34.92 7.04
N GLN A 44 2.04 -35.77 6.59
CA GLN A 44 2.73 -35.62 5.30
C GLN A 44 1.76 -35.45 4.11
N GLY A 45 0.59 -36.09 4.16
CA GLY A 45 -0.47 -35.93 3.15
C GLY A 45 -1.05 -34.51 3.07
N GLN A 46 -1.16 -33.79 4.19
CA GLN A 46 -1.69 -32.42 4.21
C GLN A 46 -0.68 -31.42 3.63
N VAL A 47 0.62 -31.64 3.82
CA VAL A 47 1.66 -30.81 3.19
C VAL A 47 1.62 -30.98 1.67
N HIS A 48 1.49 -32.21 1.20
CA HIS A 48 1.41 -32.51 -0.23
C HIS A 48 0.21 -31.85 -0.90
N GLU A 49 -0.97 -31.96 -0.29
CA GLU A 49 -2.19 -31.32 -0.82
C GLU A 49 -2.02 -29.80 -0.95
N ILE A 50 -1.42 -29.15 0.04
CA ILE A 50 -1.19 -27.70 0.01
C ILE A 50 -0.14 -27.33 -1.05
N VAL A 51 0.95 -28.10 -1.15
CA VAL A 51 1.99 -27.88 -2.18
C VAL A 51 1.40 -27.98 -3.58
N GLU A 52 0.59 -29.00 -3.85
CA GLU A 52 -0.05 -29.15 -5.16
C GLU A 52 -1.09 -28.06 -5.42
N ARG A 53 -1.88 -27.68 -4.42
CA ARG A 53 -2.82 -26.55 -4.53
C ARG A 53 -2.11 -25.25 -4.88
N VAL A 54 -1.04 -24.90 -4.16
CA VAL A 54 -0.23 -23.71 -4.44
C VAL A 54 0.37 -23.79 -5.84
N SER A 55 0.93 -24.95 -6.21
CA SER A 55 1.54 -25.15 -7.53
C SER A 55 0.54 -24.95 -8.66
N THR A 56 -0.68 -25.49 -8.54
CA THR A 56 -1.76 -25.29 -9.52
C THR A 56 -2.16 -23.83 -9.62
N LEU A 57 -2.35 -23.14 -8.49
CA LEU A 57 -2.68 -21.71 -8.49
C LEU A 57 -1.59 -20.87 -9.19
N LEU A 58 -0.31 -21.19 -8.97
CA LEU A 58 0.80 -20.49 -9.61
C LEU A 58 0.79 -20.66 -11.14
N VAL A 59 0.63 -21.88 -11.63
CA VAL A 59 0.61 -22.18 -13.07
C VAL A 59 -0.59 -21.52 -13.77
N GLU A 60 -1.77 -21.67 -13.17
CA GLU A 60 -3.01 -21.23 -13.79
C GLU A 60 -3.20 -19.71 -13.71
N ARG A 61 -2.79 -19.10 -12.60
CA ARG A 61 -3.27 -17.77 -12.22
C ARG A 61 -2.18 -16.74 -11.95
N TYR A 62 -0.92 -17.13 -11.76
CA TYR A 62 0.15 -16.15 -11.58
C TYR A 62 0.36 -15.31 -12.84
N VAL A 63 0.49 -14.00 -12.66
CA VAL A 63 0.48 -13.03 -13.76
C VAL A 63 1.56 -13.27 -14.82
N PHE A 64 2.73 -13.80 -14.44
CA PHE A 64 3.81 -14.19 -15.33
C PHE A 64 3.87 -15.71 -15.50
N ALA A 65 3.37 -16.23 -16.63
CA ALA A 65 3.23 -17.67 -16.92
C ALA A 65 4.48 -18.48 -16.56
N ASP A 66 5.60 -18.12 -17.18
CA ASP A 66 6.85 -18.89 -17.11
C ASP A 66 7.43 -18.87 -15.69
N VAL A 67 7.25 -17.77 -14.97
CA VAL A 67 7.68 -17.64 -13.57
C VAL A 67 6.77 -18.47 -12.65
N GLY A 68 5.46 -18.51 -12.95
CA GLY A 68 4.51 -19.40 -12.28
C GLY A 68 4.90 -20.87 -12.40
N ASP A 69 5.26 -21.29 -13.62
CA ASP A 69 5.73 -22.65 -13.91
C ASP A 69 7.03 -22.97 -13.17
N GLN A 70 8.01 -22.05 -13.17
CA GLN A 70 9.27 -22.20 -12.43
C GLN A 70 9.04 -22.33 -10.93
N MET A 71 8.18 -21.48 -10.36
CA MET A 71 7.82 -21.52 -8.94
C MET A 71 7.15 -22.84 -8.56
N ALA A 72 6.17 -23.30 -9.35
CA ALA A 72 5.49 -24.58 -9.12
C ALA A 72 6.47 -25.76 -9.19
N ALA A 73 7.35 -25.77 -10.19
CA ALA A 73 8.38 -26.80 -10.32
C ALA A 73 9.36 -26.79 -9.13
N ALA A 74 9.79 -25.60 -8.68
CA ALA A 74 10.69 -25.45 -7.53
C ALA A 74 10.03 -25.91 -6.23
N LEU A 75 8.75 -25.58 -6.02
CA LEU A 75 7.99 -25.96 -4.84
C LEU A 75 7.84 -27.49 -4.73
N ARG A 76 7.41 -28.15 -5.82
CA ARG A 76 7.32 -29.63 -5.90
C ARG A 76 8.68 -30.31 -5.70
N ASN A 77 9.75 -29.73 -6.26
CA ASN A 77 11.11 -30.21 -6.05
C ASN A 77 11.56 -30.08 -4.59
N ALA A 78 11.24 -28.97 -3.92
CA ALA A 78 11.56 -28.77 -2.51
C ALA A 78 10.82 -29.79 -1.62
N GLU A 79 9.55 -30.05 -1.92
CA GLU A 79 8.77 -31.08 -1.24
C GLU A 79 9.39 -32.47 -1.38
N ARG A 80 9.74 -32.90 -2.60
CA ARG A 80 10.39 -34.21 -2.85
C ARG A 80 11.70 -34.39 -2.09
N ARG A 81 12.43 -33.30 -1.83
CA ARG A 81 13.66 -33.31 -1.02
C ARG A 81 13.41 -33.27 0.50
N GLY A 82 12.15 -33.30 0.92
CA GLY A 82 11.76 -33.27 2.33
C GLY A 82 11.91 -31.90 3.00
N ALA A 83 12.01 -30.80 2.23
CA ALA A 83 12.28 -29.45 2.77
C ALA A 83 11.22 -28.97 3.79
N PHE A 84 10.01 -29.51 3.71
CA PHE A 84 8.89 -29.14 4.58
C PHE A 84 8.61 -30.16 5.69
N ALA A 85 9.27 -31.33 5.69
CA ALA A 85 8.97 -32.42 6.61
C ALA A 85 9.33 -32.12 8.07
N ALA A 86 10.30 -31.22 8.29
CA ALA A 86 10.78 -30.84 9.61
C ALA A 86 10.14 -29.54 10.16
N LEU A 87 9.29 -28.87 9.39
CA LEU A 87 8.70 -27.59 9.81
C LEU A 87 7.58 -27.83 10.84
N ALA A 88 7.79 -27.33 12.05
CA ALA A 88 6.96 -27.66 13.21
C ALA A 88 5.64 -26.87 13.28
N THR A 89 5.55 -25.71 12.61
CA THR A 89 4.36 -24.84 12.69
C THR A 89 3.84 -24.41 11.30
N PRO A 90 2.54 -24.10 11.17
CA PRO A 90 1.97 -23.56 9.93
C PRO A 90 2.63 -22.24 9.49
N GLU A 91 3.05 -21.39 10.43
CA GLU A 91 3.75 -20.13 10.15
C GLU A 91 5.13 -20.41 9.54
N ALA A 92 5.91 -21.32 10.14
CA ALA A 92 7.21 -21.71 9.60
C ALA A 92 7.10 -22.30 8.19
N PHE A 93 6.04 -23.07 7.92
CA PHE A 93 5.71 -23.57 6.59
C PHE A 93 5.37 -22.42 5.62
N ALA A 94 4.43 -21.55 5.98
CA ALA A 94 3.98 -20.43 5.17
C ALA A 94 5.15 -19.50 4.80
N ASP A 95 6.00 -19.18 5.78
CA ASP A 95 7.22 -18.38 5.60
C ASP A 95 8.22 -19.05 4.67
N SER A 96 8.45 -20.36 4.84
CA SER A 96 9.40 -21.10 4.02
C SER A 96 8.96 -21.18 2.56
N VAL A 97 7.67 -21.44 2.31
CA VAL A 97 7.10 -21.44 0.96
C VAL A 97 7.17 -20.03 0.37
N THR A 98 6.74 -19.00 1.13
CA THR A 98 6.79 -17.61 0.68
C THR A 98 8.20 -17.18 0.27
N ARG A 99 9.22 -17.50 1.07
CA ARG A 99 10.62 -17.18 0.73
C ARG A 99 11.08 -17.89 -0.54
N LEU A 100 10.75 -19.18 -0.70
CA LEU A 100 11.10 -19.93 -1.90
C LEU A 100 10.46 -19.29 -3.14
N LEU A 101 9.17 -19.01 -3.10
CA LEU A 101 8.45 -18.41 -4.22
C LEU A 101 9.02 -17.02 -4.57
N ARG A 102 9.23 -16.15 -3.56
CA ARG A 102 9.80 -14.81 -3.76
C ARG A 102 11.25 -14.82 -4.24
N SER A 103 12.03 -15.85 -3.93
CA SER A 103 13.40 -15.97 -4.45
C SER A 103 13.45 -16.17 -5.96
N ILE A 104 12.35 -16.66 -6.55
CA ILE A 104 12.19 -16.90 -7.99
C ILE A 104 11.45 -15.74 -8.66
N SER A 105 10.35 -15.29 -8.07
CA SER A 105 9.52 -14.24 -8.66
C SER A 105 10.05 -12.83 -8.45
N HIS A 106 10.84 -12.63 -7.40
CA HIS A 106 11.17 -11.30 -6.86
C HIS A 106 9.94 -10.44 -6.56
N ASP A 107 8.76 -11.07 -6.41
CA ASP A 107 7.48 -10.39 -6.21
C ASP A 107 7.12 -10.30 -4.74
N GLY A 108 7.29 -9.12 -4.16
CA GLY A 108 6.90 -8.83 -2.78
C GLY A 108 5.41 -9.02 -2.52
N HIS A 109 4.55 -9.09 -3.54
CA HIS A 109 3.12 -9.26 -3.37
C HIS A 109 2.69 -10.72 -3.32
N LEU A 110 3.60 -11.69 -3.47
CA LEU A 110 3.27 -13.10 -3.34
C LEU A 110 3.56 -13.58 -1.92
N TRP A 111 2.55 -13.96 -1.15
CA TRP A 111 2.74 -14.52 0.20
C TRP A 111 1.69 -15.53 0.60
N ILE A 112 2.06 -16.36 1.58
CA ILE A 112 1.17 -17.26 2.30
C ILE A 112 1.22 -16.84 3.77
N GLU A 113 0.08 -16.81 4.43
CA GLU A 113 -0.03 -16.50 5.85
C GLU A 113 -1.02 -17.42 6.55
N VAL A 114 -0.88 -17.48 7.88
CA VAL A 114 -1.82 -18.17 8.76
C VAL A 114 -2.94 -17.20 9.11
N SER A 115 -4.17 -17.57 8.76
CA SER A 115 -5.36 -16.79 9.12
C SER A 115 -5.64 -16.92 10.62
N PRO A 116 -5.87 -15.82 11.37
CA PRO A 116 -6.17 -15.86 12.82
C PRO A 116 -7.45 -16.64 13.18
N GLY A 117 -8.36 -16.80 12.22
CA GLY A 117 -9.54 -17.65 12.32
C GLY A 117 -9.70 -18.51 11.07
N GLU A 118 -10.73 -19.34 11.02
CA GLU A 118 -11.04 -20.10 9.80
C GLU A 118 -11.30 -19.16 8.63
N TYR A 119 -10.58 -19.37 7.52
CA TYR A 119 -10.83 -18.63 6.30
C TYR A 119 -12.04 -19.27 5.59
N PRO A 120 -13.18 -18.56 5.46
CA PRO A 120 -14.40 -19.16 4.93
C PRO A 120 -14.22 -19.58 3.46
N GLU A 121 -14.93 -20.62 3.05
CA GLU A 121 -15.08 -20.94 1.62
C GLU A 121 -15.63 -19.71 0.87
N PRO A 122 -15.22 -19.45 -0.39
CA PRO A 122 -15.65 -18.28 -1.16
C PRO A 122 -17.17 -18.07 -1.21
N ALA A 123 -17.97 -19.15 -1.16
CA ALA A 123 -19.42 -19.12 -1.18
C ALA A 123 -20.10 -18.62 0.12
N ALA A 124 -19.34 -18.46 1.21
CA ALA A 124 -19.88 -18.16 2.54
C ALA A 124 -19.72 -16.69 2.98
N ARG A 125 -19.31 -15.77 2.09
CA ARG A 125 -19.19 -14.34 2.42
C ARG A 125 -20.56 -13.64 2.37
N PRO A 126 -21.10 -13.12 3.48
CA PRO A 126 -22.29 -12.27 3.45
C PRO A 126 -21.91 -10.89 2.92
N ASP A 127 -22.51 -10.50 1.79
CA ASP A 127 -22.23 -9.28 1.01
C ASP A 127 -22.68 -7.98 1.72
N THR A 128 -23.70 -8.02 2.58
CA THR A 128 -24.50 -6.81 2.85
C THR A 128 -24.16 -6.03 4.13
N GLN A 129 -23.64 -6.65 5.19
CA GLN A 129 -23.30 -5.94 6.45
C GLN A 129 -21.94 -5.21 6.40
N GLY A 130 -21.00 -5.71 5.60
CA GLY A 130 -19.69 -5.07 5.41
C GLY A 130 -19.78 -3.74 4.66
N ASP A 131 -20.74 -3.62 3.75
CA ASP A 131 -20.88 -2.47 2.86
C ASP A 131 -21.37 -1.20 3.56
N ALA A 132 -22.33 -1.31 4.49
CA ALA A 132 -22.82 -0.14 5.22
C ALA A 132 -21.76 0.45 6.17
N ALA A 133 -21.05 -0.42 6.90
CA ALA A 133 -19.95 -0.01 7.78
C ALA A 133 -18.79 0.60 6.99
N ARG A 134 -18.39 -0.05 5.88
CA ARG A 134 -17.37 0.47 4.95
C ARG A 134 -17.77 1.82 4.38
N ARG A 135 -19.03 1.98 3.93
CA ARG A 135 -19.53 3.25 3.39
C ARG A 135 -19.54 4.35 4.46
N SER A 136 -19.85 4.01 5.72
CA SER A 136 -19.76 4.96 6.83
C SER A 136 -18.33 5.46 7.05
N GLN A 137 -17.33 4.56 6.99
CA GLN A 137 -15.92 4.93 7.08
C GLN A 137 -15.48 5.83 5.93
N LEU A 138 -15.90 5.52 4.70
CA LEU A 138 -15.55 6.32 3.51
C LEU A 138 -16.10 7.76 3.57
N ARG A 139 -17.21 8.01 4.28
CA ARG A 139 -17.73 9.38 4.46
C ARG A 139 -16.76 10.28 5.21
N ALA A 140 -15.97 9.75 6.15
CA ALA A 140 -15.02 10.54 6.95
C ALA A 140 -13.90 11.17 6.09
N THR A 141 -13.60 10.59 4.93
CA THR A 141 -12.62 11.10 3.97
C THR A 141 -13.27 11.69 2.72
N ASN A 142 -14.58 11.98 2.78
CA ASN A 142 -15.39 12.41 1.63
C ASN A 142 -15.17 11.50 0.41
N PHE A 143 -15.22 10.19 0.64
CA PHE A 143 -15.04 9.15 -0.36
C PHE A 143 -13.69 9.19 -1.10
N GLY A 144 -12.63 9.62 -0.40
CA GLY A 144 -11.26 9.70 -0.93
C GLY A 144 -10.79 11.11 -1.29
N PHE A 145 -11.64 12.12 -1.12
CA PHE A 145 -11.33 13.53 -1.42
C PHE A 145 -11.44 14.43 -0.17
N PRO A 146 -10.58 14.22 0.85
CA PRO A 146 -10.75 14.85 2.17
C PRO A 146 -10.46 16.35 2.20
N ARG A 147 -9.77 16.89 1.18
CA ARG A 147 -9.40 18.30 1.14
C ARG A 147 -9.34 18.82 -0.29
N VAL A 148 -9.95 19.99 -0.51
CA VAL A 148 -9.93 20.77 -1.74
C VAL A 148 -9.75 22.24 -1.37
N GLU A 149 -8.90 22.97 -2.07
CA GLU A 149 -8.56 24.36 -1.73
C GLU A 149 -8.12 25.15 -2.98
N ILE A 150 -8.35 26.47 -2.99
CA ILE A 150 -7.68 27.39 -3.92
C ILE A 150 -6.54 28.06 -3.16
N LEU A 151 -5.30 27.71 -3.53
CA LEU A 151 -4.10 28.33 -3.00
C LEU A 151 -3.85 29.70 -3.67
N ARG A 152 -2.98 30.51 -3.04
CA ARG A 152 -2.55 31.82 -3.57
C ARG A 152 -2.10 31.72 -5.03
N GLY A 153 -2.44 32.74 -5.81
CA GLY A 153 -2.17 32.79 -7.25
C GLY A 153 -3.08 31.92 -8.11
N ASN A 154 -4.27 31.56 -7.58
CA ASN A 154 -5.30 30.74 -8.23
C ASN A 154 -4.83 29.33 -8.62
N VAL A 155 -4.12 28.67 -7.70
CA VAL A 155 -3.65 27.30 -7.88
C VAL A 155 -4.58 26.35 -7.13
N GLY A 156 -5.27 25.47 -7.84
CA GLY A 156 -6.15 24.48 -7.25
C GLY A 156 -5.37 23.36 -6.58
N TYR A 157 -5.78 22.97 -5.38
CA TYR A 157 -5.24 21.85 -4.63
C TYR A 157 -6.34 20.83 -4.35
N ILE A 158 -6.04 19.56 -4.59
CA ILE A 158 -6.91 18.43 -4.25
C ILE A 158 -6.09 17.31 -3.64
N GLN A 159 -6.51 16.83 -2.47
CA GLN A 159 -5.96 15.62 -1.87
C GLN A 159 -6.79 14.40 -2.29
N VAL A 160 -6.12 13.35 -2.75
CA VAL A 160 -6.73 12.06 -3.08
C VAL A 160 -6.18 11.00 -2.14
N SER A 161 -6.87 10.72 -1.05
CA SER A 161 -6.41 9.80 -0.01
C SER A 161 -6.69 8.33 -0.31
N GLN A 162 -7.63 8.05 -1.21
CA GLN A 162 -8.03 6.69 -1.60
C GLN A 162 -8.75 6.68 -2.95
N PHE A 163 -8.56 5.62 -3.73
CA PHE A 163 -9.23 5.42 -5.02
C PHE A 163 -10.49 4.56 -4.83
N VAL A 164 -11.53 5.14 -4.24
CA VAL A 164 -12.84 4.47 -4.10
C VAL A 164 -13.46 4.25 -5.48
N THR A 165 -14.21 3.17 -5.70
CA THR A 165 -14.79 2.90 -7.02
C THR A 165 -15.74 4.02 -7.48
N PRO A 166 -15.79 4.35 -8.79
CA PRO A 166 -16.66 5.41 -9.30
C PRO A 166 -18.14 5.26 -8.93
N GLU A 167 -18.65 4.04 -8.82
CA GLU A 167 -20.05 3.77 -8.45
C GLU A 167 -20.42 4.36 -7.08
N ILE A 168 -19.44 4.54 -6.20
CA ILE A 168 -19.62 5.09 -4.85
C ILE A 168 -19.18 6.56 -4.78
N ALA A 169 -18.13 6.93 -5.52
CA ALA A 169 -17.39 8.18 -5.29
C ALA A 169 -17.38 9.17 -6.47
N SER A 170 -18.09 8.90 -7.57
CA SER A 170 -18.13 9.80 -8.74
C SER A 170 -18.61 11.21 -8.38
N ASP A 171 -19.62 11.32 -7.51
CA ASP A 171 -20.19 12.62 -7.12
C ASP A 171 -19.21 13.42 -6.27
N ALA A 172 -18.47 12.76 -5.39
CA ALA A 172 -17.43 13.39 -4.58
C ALA A 172 -16.28 13.90 -5.47
N ALA A 173 -15.86 13.10 -6.45
CA ALA A 173 -14.88 13.53 -7.45
C ALA A 173 -15.38 14.74 -8.26
N ALA A 174 -16.63 14.69 -8.73
CA ALA A 174 -17.24 15.78 -9.50
C ALA A 174 -17.34 17.08 -8.69
N ALA A 175 -17.72 17.00 -7.41
CA ALA A 175 -17.73 18.15 -6.52
C ALA A 175 -16.34 18.73 -6.30
N ALA A 176 -15.34 17.87 -6.05
CA ALA A 176 -13.97 18.29 -5.79
C ALA A 176 -13.33 18.98 -7.02
N PHE A 177 -13.42 18.37 -8.20
CA PHE A 177 -12.93 19.00 -9.43
C PHE A 177 -13.78 20.20 -9.85
N GLY A 178 -15.09 20.15 -9.63
CA GLY A 178 -15.99 21.27 -9.89
C GLY A 178 -15.68 22.51 -9.06
N PHE A 179 -15.30 22.34 -7.80
CA PHE A 179 -14.83 23.44 -6.94
C PHE A 179 -13.57 24.13 -7.53
N LEU A 180 -12.73 23.38 -8.25
CA LEU A 180 -11.51 23.85 -8.88
C LEU A 180 -11.69 24.34 -10.32
N ALA A 181 -12.92 24.41 -10.85
CA ALA A 181 -13.20 24.63 -12.27
C ALA A 181 -12.52 25.85 -12.90
N ASN A 182 -12.21 26.88 -12.09
CA ASN A 182 -11.61 28.14 -12.53
C ASN A 182 -10.14 28.28 -12.11
N ALA A 183 -9.50 27.22 -11.63
CA ALA A 183 -8.09 27.25 -11.26
C ALA A 183 -7.19 27.27 -12.51
N ASP A 184 -6.08 28.02 -12.43
CA ASP A 184 -5.14 28.16 -13.55
C ASP A 184 -4.11 27.02 -13.61
N ALA A 185 -3.86 26.38 -12.47
CA ALA A 185 -3.01 25.20 -12.33
C ALA A 185 -3.58 24.28 -11.24
N LEU A 186 -3.20 23.00 -11.26
CA LEU A 186 -3.64 22.01 -10.28
C LEU A 186 -2.47 21.32 -9.57
N ILE A 187 -2.66 21.02 -8.30
CA ILE A 187 -1.81 20.14 -7.49
C ILE A 187 -2.67 18.99 -6.98
N LEU A 188 -2.34 17.77 -7.37
CA LEU A 188 -2.94 16.54 -6.88
C LEU A 188 -2.02 15.96 -5.81
N ASP A 189 -2.44 16.01 -4.55
CA ASP A 189 -1.71 15.41 -3.45
C ASP A 189 -2.09 13.95 -3.27
N LEU A 190 -1.17 13.05 -3.66
CA LEU A 190 -1.33 11.61 -3.52
C LEU A 190 -0.50 11.06 -2.35
N ARG A 191 0.17 11.91 -1.55
CA ARG A 191 1.03 11.45 -0.47
C ARG A 191 0.22 10.64 0.55
N GLY A 192 0.71 9.43 0.87
CA GLY A 192 0.04 8.50 1.79
C GLY A 192 -1.27 7.90 1.27
N SER A 193 -1.59 8.06 -0.03
CA SER A 193 -2.79 7.48 -0.62
C SER A 193 -2.70 5.95 -0.69
N GLY A 194 -3.71 5.29 -0.14
CA GLY A 194 -3.78 3.84 -0.04
C GLY A 194 -4.59 3.22 -1.18
N GLY A 195 -3.99 3.07 -2.37
CA GLY A 195 -4.51 2.27 -3.48
C GLY A 195 -6.01 2.37 -3.80
N GLY A 196 -6.53 1.34 -4.46
CA GLY A 196 -7.96 1.19 -4.76
C GLY A 196 -8.26 0.86 -6.22
N SER A 197 -9.32 1.46 -6.75
CA SER A 197 -9.91 1.19 -8.05
C SER A 197 -9.13 1.80 -9.21
N ALA A 198 -8.86 0.98 -10.22
CA ALA A 198 -8.30 1.44 -11.49
C ALA A 198 -9.30 2.28 -12.30
N GLU A 199 -10.59 2.05 -12.11
CA GLU A 199 -11.67 2.83 -12.71
C GLU A 199 -11.67 4.26 -12.18
N MET A 200 -11.38 4.46 -10.89
CA MET A 200 -11.19 5.80 -10.32
C MET A 200 -9.92 6.49 -10.85
N VAL A 201 -8.84 5.75 -11.09
CA VAL A 201 -7.66 6.28 -11.80
C VAL A 201 -8.05 6.82 -13.18
N ALA A 202 -8.84 6.06 -13.94
CA ALA A 202 -9.35 6.50 -15.23
C ALA A 202 -10.30 7.70 -15.12
N LEU A 203 -11.21 7.71 -14.15
CA LEU A 203 -12.13 8.85 -13.91
C LEU A 203 -11.36 10.13 -13.59
N ILE A 204 -10.41 10.09 -12.66
CA ILE A 204 -9.56 11.26 -12.32
C ILE A 204 -8.80 11.73 -13.57
N SER A 205 -8.27 10.80 -14.36
CA SER A 205 -7.57 11.14 -15.61
C SER A 205 -8.48 11.85 -16.61
N CYS A 206 -9.78 11.52 -16.67
CA CYS A 206 -10.72 12.20 -17.57
C CYS A 206 -10.79 13.71 -17.31
N TYR A 207 -10.68 14.16 -16.06
CA TYR A 207 -10.65 15.59 -15.73
C TYR A 207 -9.41 16.30 -16.27
N LEU A 208 -8.30 15.60 -16.53
CA LEU A 208 -7.03 16.20 -16.90
C LEU A 208 -6.78 16.23 -18.42
N PHE A 209 -7.61 15.55 -19.21
CA PHE A 209 -7.48 15.49 -20.67
C PHE A 209 -8.68 16.14 -21.37
N GLY A 210 -8.47 16.51 -22.64
CA GLY A 210 -9.51 17.05 -23.52
C GLY A 210 -10.57 16.01 -23.91
N SER A 211 -11.45 16.38 -24.85
CA SER A 211 -12.49 15.49 -25.36
C SER A 211 -11.97 14.35 -26.24
N ALA A 212 -10.77 14.49 -26.81
CA ALA A 212 -10.13 13.42 -27.57
C ALA A 212 -9.77 12.25 -26.64
N PRO A 213 -10.16 11.01 -26.98
CA PRO A 213 -9.83 9.84 -26.17
C PRO A 213 -8.32 9.61 -26.07
N VAL A 214 -7.82 9.46 -24.85
CA VAL A 214 -6.44 9.11 -24.54
C VAL A 214 -6.42 7.71 -23.95
N HIS A 215 -5.54 6.85 -24.47
CA HIS A 215 -5.28 5.54 -23.89
C HIS A 215 -4.37 5.70 -22.68
N LEU A 216 -4.85 5.31 -21.51
CA LEU A 216 -4.14 5.51 -20.25
C LEU A 216 -3.21 4.32 -19.97
N PHE A 217 -3.81 3.16 -19.75
CA PHE A 217 -3.11 1.93 -19.40
C PHE A 217 -3.99 0.73 -19.72
N ASN A 218 -3.39 -0.44 -19.68
CA ASN A 218 -4.07 -1.71 -19.72
C ASN A 218 -3.93 -2.45 -18.39
N ILE A 219 -4.90 -3.29 -18.06
CA ILE A 219 -4.74 -4.31 -17.03
C ILE A 219 -4.84 -5.68 -17.70
N TYR A 220 -3.72 -6.40 -17.74
CA TYR A 220 -3.73 -7.80 -18.13
C TYR A 220 -4.13 -8.65 -16.93
N ARG A 221 -5.17 -9.47 -17.08
CA ARG A 221 -5.65 -10.41 -16.05
C ARG A 221 -5.40 -11.83 -16.53
N ARG A 222 -4.53 -12.54 -15.81
CA ARG A 222 -4.14 -13.92 -16.12
C ARG A 222 -5.31 -14.90 -16.10
N PRO A 223 -6.19 -14.93 -15.06
CA PRO A 223 -7.24 -15.94 -14.98
C PRO A 223 -8.22 -15.89 -16.15
N GLN A 224 -8.56 -14.68 -16.61
CA GLN A 224 -9.45 -14.46 -17.77
C GLN A 224 -8.70 -14.41 -19.10
N ARG A 225 -7.36 -14.40 -19.07
CA ARG A 225 -6.48 -14.15 -20.23
C ARG A 225 -6.93 -12.92 -21.03
N ARG A 226 -7.36 -11.88 -20.32
CA ARG A 226 -8.01 -10.69 -20.89
C ARG A 226 -7.15 -9.45 -20.66
N LEU A 227 -7.14 -8.55 -21.64
CA LEU A 227 -6.54 -7.23 -21.55
C LEU A 227 -7.64 -6.19 -21.46
N ASP A 228 -7.74 -5.52 -20.31
CA ASP A 228 -8.72 -4.45 -20.08
C ASP A 228 -8.08 -3.09 -20.39
N GLU A 229 -8.62 -2.36 -21.37
CA GLU A 229 -8.09 -1.05 -21.79
C GLU A 229 -8.75 0.11 -21.06
N TYR A 230 -7.98 0.92 -20.33
CA TYR A 230 -8.48 2.10 -19.64
C TYR A 230 -8.20 3.36 -20.45
N ARG A 231 -9.24 4.16 -20.69
CA ARG A 231 -9.23 5.31 -21.60
C ARG A 231 -10.04 6.46 -21.01
N THR A 232 -9.78 7.70 -21.45
CA THR A 232 -10.43 8.92 -20.94
C THR A 232 -11.84 9.19 -21.50
N ASP A 233 -12.37 8.31 -22.35
CA ASP A 233 -13.72 8.33 -22.91
C ASP A 233 -14.70 7.42 -22.15
N ARG A 234 -14.22 6.70 -21.12
CA ARG A 234 -15.04 5.87 -20.24
C ARG A 234 -15.98 6.67 -19.33
N PHE A 235 -15.66 7.95 -19.10
CA PHE A 235 -16.43 8.84 -18.23
C PHE A 235 -16.54 10.24 -18.85
N THR A 236 -17.62 10.94 -18.52
CA THR A 236 -17.87 12.31 -18.98
C THR A 236 -17.82 13.27 -17.80
N PRO A 237 -16.65 13.82 -17.45
CA PRO A 237 -16.53 14.78 -16.35
C PRO A 237 -17.24 16.10 -16.68
N SER A 238 -17.78 16.75 -15.66
CA SER A 238 -18.49 18.03 -15.78
C SER A 238 -17.56 19.20 -16.10
N VAL A 239 -16.29 19.11 -15.73
CA VAL A 239 -15.24 20.10 -15.98
C VAL A 239 -13.98 19.39 -16.48
N ARG A 240 -13.12 20.12 -17.21
CA ARG A 240 -11.85 19.58 -17.72
C ARG A 240 -10.74 20.61 -17.59
N PHE A 241 -9.55 20.10 -17.35
CA PHE A 241 -8.31 20.83 -17.24
C PHE A 241 -7.32 20.35 -18.30
N PRO A 242 -7.60 20.48 -19.61
CA PRO A 242 -6.77 19.88 -20.65
C PRO A 242 -5.44 20.61 -20.87
N ARG A 243 -5.34 21.87 -20.41
CA ARG A 243 -4.22 22.78 -20.73
C ARG A 243 -3.46 23.26 -19.51
N GLN A 244 -4.15 23.35 -18.38
CA GLN A 244 -3.59 23.85 -17.13
C GLN A 244 -2.38 22.99 -16.71
N PRO A 245 -1.31 23.60 -16.17
CA PRO A 245 -0.22 22.86 -15.55
C PRO A 245 -0.75 22.00 -14.40
N VAL A 246 -0.28 20.77 -14.31
CA VAL A 246 -0.70 19.83 -13.26
C VAL A 246 0.52 19.21 -12.60
N TYR A 247 0.54 19.27 -11.27
CA TYR A 247 1.60 18.73 -10.44
C TYR A 247 1.03 17.61 -9.57
N VAL A 248 1.79 16.54 -9.37
CA VAL A 248 1.39 15.40 -8.54
C VAL A 248 2.39 15.26 -7.40
N LEU A 249 1.90 15.24 -6.16
CA LEU A 249 2.74 15.06 -4.97
C LEU A 249 2.85 13.59 -4.61
N THR A 250 4.07 13.09 -4.41
CA THR A 250 4.34 11.69 -4.05
C THR A 250 5.22 11.57 -2.81
N ASN A 251 5.09 10.45 -2.10
CA ASN A 251 5.98 10.06 -1.01
C ASN A 251 6.23 8.54 -1.03
N ALA A 252 7.15 8.07 -0.19
CA ALA A 252 7.46 6.64 -0.08
C ALA A 252 6.25 5.76 0.34
N ALA A 253 5.26 6.35 1.03
CA ALA A 253 4.04 5.66 1.47
C ALA A 253 2.95 5.55 0.39
N LEU A 254 3.11 6.23 -0.76
CA LEU A 254 2.16 6.11 -1.88
C LEU A 254 2.20 4.70 -2.46
N PHE A 255 1.01 4.12 -2.65
CA PHE A 255 0.84 2.71 -3.00
C PHE A 255 -0.25 2.45 -4.06
N SER A 256 -0.02 1.45 -4.92
CA SER A 256 -1.04 0.84 -5.80
C SER A 256 -1.71 1.85 -6.77
N ALA A 257 -3.03 2.00 -6.76
CA ALA A 257 -3.75 2.88 -7.69
C ALA A 257 -3.22 4.33 -7.71
N GLY A 258 -2.72 4.85 -6.57
CA GLY A 258 -2.10 6.17 -6.52
C GLY A 258 -0.77 6.24 -7.26
N GLU A 259 0.06 5.20 -7.15
CA GLU A 259 1.26 5.06 -7.99
C GLU A 259 0.88 4.90 -9.46
N GLY A 260 -0.18 4.14 -9.76
CA GLY A 260 -0.70 3.97 -11.11
C GLY A 260 -1.15 5.26 -11.76
N LEU A 261 -1.83 6.14 -11.01
CA LEU A 261 -2.20 7.47 -11.48
C LEU A 261 -0.95 8.32 -11.76
N ALA A 262 -0.03 8.43 -10.79
CA ALA A 262 1.19 9.21 -10.93
C ALA A 262 2.05 8.73 -12.12
N TYR A 263 2.25 7.42 -12.22
CA TYR A 263 3.01 6.78 -13.29
C TYR A 263 2.39 7.03 -14.66
N THR A 264 1.10 6.72 -14.82
CA THR A 264 0.38 6.86 -16.09
C THR A 264 0.43 8.30 -16.59
N LEU A 265 0.12 9.26 -15.71
CA LEU A 265 0.09 10.67 -16.10
C LEU A 265 1.48 11.21 -16.40
N LYS A 266 2.51 10.74 -15.69
CA LYS A 266 3.91 11.10 -15.96
C LYS A 266 4.38 10.54 -17.31
N ASP A 267 4.08 9.27 -17.58
CA ASP A 267 4.46 8.58 -18.82
C ASP A 267 3.76 9.18 -20.05
N LEU A 268 2.56 9.72 -19.87
CA LEU A 268 1.84 10.51 -20.87
C LEU A 268 2.27 11.99 -20.96
N HIS A 269 3.31 12.39 -20.21
CA HIS A 269 3.79 13.77 -20.10
C HIS A 269 2.70 14.79 -19.71
N ARG A 270 1.67 14.34 -18.98
CA ARG A 270 0.56 15.21 -18.56
C ARG A 270 0.87 15.97 -17.27
N VAL A 271 1.67 15.40 -16.38
CA VAL A 271 1.95 15.98 -15.06
C VAL A 271 3.44 16.10 -14.80
N THR A 272 3.81 16.98 -13.88
CA THR A 272 5.13 16.99 -13.23
C THR A 272 5.00 16.35 -11.84
N VAL A 273 5.75 15.29 -11.57
CA VAL A 273 5.75 14.59 -10.27
C VAL A 273 6.77 15.22 -9.34
N VAL A 274 6.35 15.61 -8.14
CA VAL A 274 7.16 16.34 -7.15
C VAL A 274 7.11 15.60 -5.81
N GLY A 275 8.26 15.36 -5.19
CA GLY A 275 8.33 14.70 -3.89
C GLY A 275 9.32 13.55 -3.88
N GLU A 276 8.95 12.44 -3.22
CA GLU A 276 9.83 11.28 -3.08
C GLU A 276 9.46 10.16 -4.04
N LYS A 277 10.41 9.26 -4.25
CA LYS A 277 10.19 7.99 -4.94
C LYS A 277 9.19 7.13 -4.17
N THR A 278 8.24 6.52 -4.87
CA THR A 278 7.21 5.67 -4.25
C THR A 278 7.70 4.25 -3.99
N SER A 279 6.88 3.46 -3.27
CA SER A 279 7.25 2.12 -2.78
C SER A 279 7.38 1.03 -3.87
N GLY A 280 6.73 1.18 -5.03
CA GLY A 280 6.68 0.15 -6.08
C GLY A 280 5.60 -0.91 -5.86
N GLY A 281 4.55 -0.56 -5.13
CA GLY A 281 3.42 -1.43 -4.82
C GLY A 281 2.40 -1.50 -5.94
N ALA A 282 2.16 -2.68 -6.50
CA ALA A 282 1.08 -2.88 -7.48
C ALA A 282 0.38 -4.23 -7.30
N PRO A 283 -0.12 -4.58 -6.09
CA PRO A 283 -0.82 -5.85 -5.92
C PRO A 283 -2.14 -5.81 -6.69
N LEU A 284 -2.17 -6.39 -7.87
CA LEU A 284 -3.39 -6.72 -8.60
C LEU A 284 -3.56 -8.24 -8.50
N GLY A 285 -4.22 -8.67 -7.43
CA GLY A 285 -4.23 -10.06 -7.02
C GLY A 285 -5.49 -10.48 -6.29
N SER A 286 -5.49 -11.71 -5.80
CA SER A 286 -6.62 -12.28 -5.05
C SER A 286 -6.13 -13.19 -3.95
N PHE A 287 -6.92 -13.26 -2.87
CA PHE A 287 -6.71 -14.21 -1.80
C PHE A 287 -7.29 -15.58 -2.17
N HIS A 288 -6.51 -16.63 -1.96
CA HIS A 288 -6.88 -18.03 -2.19
C HIS A 288 -6.76 -18.82 -0.91
N ARG A 289 -7.83 -19.50 -0.52
CA ARG A 289 -7.79 -20.47 0.58
C ARG A 289 -6.94 -21.68 0.16
N LEU A 290 -5.95 -22.01 0.98
CA LEU A 290 -5.10 -23.20 0.85
C LEU A 290 -5.52 -24.32 1.81
N SER A 291 -5.99 -23.95 3.01
CA SER A 291 -6.60 -24.83 4.01
C SER A 291 -7.51 -24.01 4.95
N GLU A 292 -8.09 -24.61 6.00
CA GLU A 292 -8.85 -23.88 7.04
C GLU A 292 -8.15 -22.65 7.59
N HIS A 293 -6.84 -22.73 7.84
CA HIS A 293 -6.08 -21.64 8.44
C HIS A 293 -4.95 -21.10 7.56
N LEU A 294 -4.90 -21.44 6.28
CA LEU A 294 -3.88 -20.90 5.37
C LEU A 294 -4.52 -20.21 4.18
N VAL A 295 -4.03 -19.01 3.91
CA VAL A 295 -4.43 -18.19 2.77
C VAL A 295 -3.20 -17.72 2.02
N MET A 296 -3.32 -17.62 0.71
CA MET A 296 -2.31 -17.12 -0.19
C MET A 296 -2.81 -15.84 -0.86
N PHE A 297 -2.03 -14.77 -0.85
CA PHE A 297 -2.25 -13.68 -1.80
C PHE A 297 -1.41 -13.96 -3.05
N LEU A 298 -2.08 -14.01 -4.21
CA LEU A 298 -1.46 -14.26 -5.49
C LEU A 298 -1.64 -13.05 -6.42
N ALA A 299 -0.56 -12.57 -7.03
CA ALA A 299 -0.63 -11.56 -8.07
C ALA A 299 -1.14 -12.19 -9.38
N GLU A 300 -2.33 -11.80 -9.81
CA GLU A 300 -3.04 -12.38 -10.95
C GLU A 300 -3.19 -11.42 -12.13
N ALA A 301 -2.82 -10.16 -11.93
CA ALA A 301 -2.93 -9.12 -12.92
C ALA A 301 -1.76 -8.15 -12.83
N ARG A 302 -1.54 -7.41 -13.92
CA ARG A 302 -0.54 -6.35 -14.00
C ARG A 302 -1.08 -5.16 -14.78
N ALA A 303 -0.76 -3.97 -14.30
CA ALA A 303 -0.94 -2.75 -15.06
C ALA A 303 0.19 -2.62 -16.10
N ILE A 304 -0.12 -2.04 -17.25
CA ILE A 304 0.78 -1.82 -18.37
C ILE A 304 0.46 -0.43 -18.90
N SER A 305 1.39 0.52 -18.84
CA SER A 305 1.19 1.84 -19.43
C SER A 305 0.97 1.73 -20.94
N ALA A 306 0.01 2.49 -21.47
CA ALA A 306 -0.23 2.54 -22.90
C ALA A 306 0.88 3.31 -23.65
N ALA A 307 1.63 4.17 -22.97
CA ALA A 307 2.69 4.97 -23.57
C ALA A 307 4.02 4.19 -23.66
N SER A 308 4.55 3.70 -22.53
CA SER A 308 5.82 2.96 -22.51
C SER A 308 5.70 1.45 -22.67
N GLY A 309 4.51 0.86 -22.46
CA GLY A 309 4.36 -0.59 -22.35
C GLY A 309 4.95 -1.19 -21.06
N THR A 310 5.38 -0.35 -20.10
CA THR A 310 6.02 -0.77 -18.84
C THR A 310 5.14 -0.43 -17.62
N ASN A 311 5.64 -0.64 -16.39
CA ASN A 311 4.91 -0.34 -15.15
C ASN A 311 5.85 0.06 -13.99
N TRP A 312 5.27 0.42 -12.84
CA TRP A 312 5.99 0.86 -11.64
C TRP A 312 6.26 -0.27 -10.64
N GLN A 313 5.81 -1.51 -10.90
CA GLN A 313 5.86 -2.60 -9.92
C GLN A 313 7.31 -2.95 -9.58
N GLY A 314 7.63 -3.01 -8.28
CA GLY A 314 8.98 -3.30 -7.76
C GLY A 314 9.99 -2.17 -7.92
N VAL A 315 9.68 -1.12 -8.70
CA VAL A 315 10.58 0.01 -8.94
C VAL A 315 10.07 1.28 -8.28
N GLY A 316 8.76 1.52 -8.27
CA GLY A 316 8.14 2.79 -7.86
C GLY A 316 8.19 3.86 -8.94
N VAL A 317 7.47 4.95 -8.70
CA VAL A 317 7.45 6.16 -9.53
C VAL A 317 8.58 7.07 -9.04
N THR A 318 9.54 7.34 -9.93
CA THR A 318 10.59 8.32 -9.65
C THR A 318 10.04 9.73 -9.92
N PRO A 319 10.16 10.69 -8.99
CA PRO A 319 9.67 12.06 -9.20
C PRO A 319 10.51 12.79 -10.27
N ASP A 320 9.91 13.75 -10.97
CA ASP A 320 10.62 14.68 -11.87
C ASP A 320 11.42 15.71 -11.05
N VAL A 321 10.86 16.14 -9.92
CA VAL A 321 11.48 17.08 -8.99
C VAL A 321 11.61 16.38 -7.63
N PRO A 322 12.77 15.73 -7.36
CA PRO A 322 12.99 15.01 -6.11
C PRO A 322 13.19 15.98 -4.95
N VAL A 323 12.30 15.95 -3.98
CA VAL A 323 12.37 16.70 -2.72
C VAL A 323 11.77 15.87 -1.58
N PRO A 324 12.16 16.07 -0.31
CA PRO A 324 11.49 15.45 0.82
C PRO A 324 9.97 15.67 0.79
N ALA A 325 9.18 14.68 1.23
CA ALA A 325 7.73 14.73 1.13
C ALA A 325 7.12 15.98 1.78
N GLU A 326 7.70 16.46 2.88
CA GLU A 326 7.26 17.68 3.57
C GLU A 326 7.44 18.97 2.75
N LEU A 327 8.40 19.00 1.81
CA LEU A 327 8.67 20.15 0.95
C LEU A 327 7.92 20.08 -0.39
N ALA A 328 7.32 18.93 -0.72
CA ALA A 328 6.70 18.68 -2.02
C ALA A 328 5.60 19.69 -2.37
N LEU A 329 4.70 20.00 -1.42
CA LEU A 329 3.61 20.96 -1.65
C LEU A 329 4.14 22.38 -1.94
N ALA A 330 5.04 22.88 -1.11
CA ALA A 330 5.63 24.21 -1.29
C ALA A 330 6.40 24.28 -2.62
N THR A 331 7.13 23.23 -2.97
CA THR A 331 7.88 23.13 -4.23
C THR A 331 6.95 23.13 -5.44
N ALA A 332 5.92 22.29 -5.44
CA ALA A 332 4.93 22.24 -6.53
C ALA A 332 4.15 23.55 -6.67
N HIS A 333 3.81 24.20 -5.55
CA HIS A 333 3.14 25.50 -5.58
C HIS A 333 4.03 26.57 -6.20
N LEU A 334 5.31 26.61 -5.84
CA LEU A 334 6.27 27.51 -6.47
C LEU A 334 6.37 27.27 -7.98
N LEU A 335 6.54 26.02 -8.40
CA LEU A 335 6.62 25.65 -9.82
C LEU A 335 5.36 26.04 -10.60
N ALA A 336 4.18 25.86 -9.99
CA ALA A 336 2.91 26.29 -10.57
C ALA A 336 2.89 27.81 -10.79
N LEU A 337 3.22 28.60 -9.77
CA LEU A 337 3.27 30.06 -9.87
C LEU A 337 4.26 30.54 -10.93
N GLU A 338 5.47 29.98 -10.94
CA GLU A 338 6.50 30.31 -11.93
C GLU A 338 6.07 29.96 -13.36
N THR A 339 5.39 28.82 -13.53
CA THR A 339 4.85 28.45 -14.84
C THR A 339 3.75 29.40 -15.27
N LEU A 340 2.80 29.76 -14.39
CA LEU A 340 1.75 30.71 -14.72
C LEU A 340 2.31 32.10 -15.08
N LEU A 341 3.32 32.58 -14.34
CA LEU A 341 4.01 33.84 -14.65
C LEU A 341 4.72 33.84 -16.01
N ARG A 342 5.13 32.67 -16.51
CA ARG A 342 5.72 32.54 -17.87
C ARG A 342 4.65 32.44 -18.96
N LEU A 343 3.48 31.89 -18.64
CA LEU A 343 2.40 31.68 -19.60
C LEU A 343 1.62 32.97 -19.89
N ASP A 344 1.37 33.79 -18.87
CA ASP A 344 0.68 35.07 -19.02
C ASP A 344 1.24 36.12 -18.05
N THR A 345 2.01 37.07 -18.59
CA THR A 345 2.61 38.18 -17.85
C THR A 345 1.69 39.39 -17.69
N ALA A 346 0.50 39.37 -18.29
CA ALA A 346 -0.47 40.47 -18.25
C ALA A 346 -1.73 40.14 -17.43
N ASP A 347 -1.82 38.92 -16.90
CA ASP A 347 -2.90 38.48 -16.01
C ASP A 347 -3.02 39.37 -14.75
N VAL A 348 -4.25 39.63 -14.33
CA VAL A 348 -4.56 40.43 -13.12
C VAL A 348 -3.92 39.89 -11.84
N MET A 349 -3.59 38.59 -11.80
CA MET A 349 -2.97 37.90 -10.68
C MET A 349 -1.44 37.96 -10.66
N VAL A 350 -0.78 38.57 -11.66
CA VAL A 350 0.70 38.57 -11.77
C VAL A 350 1.39 39.08 -10.51
N GLY A 351 0.91 40.19 -9.94
CA GLY A 351 1.48 40.75 -8.71
C GLY A 351 1.36 39.80 -7.52
N GLU A 352 0.19 39.17 -7.34
CA GLU A 352 -0.01 38.18 -6.27
C GLU A 352 0.87 36.95 -6.49
N ARG A 353 0.95 36.43 -7.72
CA ARG A 353 1.76 35.27 -8.06
C ARG A 353 3.25 35.52 -7.78
N GLN A 354 3.76 36.71 -8.11
CA GLN A 354 5.14 37.12 -7.82
C GLN A 354 5.41 37.15 -6.31
N GLN A 355 4.52 37.79 -5.54
CA GLN A 355 4.65 37.88 -4.10
C GLN A 355 4.61 36.49 -3.44
N ALA A 356 3.63 35.66 -3.82
CA ALA A 356 3.49 34.30 -3.31
C ALA A 356 4.73 33.45 -3.63
N ALA A 357 5.24 33.53 -4.87
CA ALA A 357 6.45 32.82 -5.28
C ALA A 357 7.68 33.27 -4.47
N GLN A 358 7.83 34.57 -4.20
CA GLN A 358 8.92 35.10 -3.39
C GLN A 358 8.87 34.58 -1.94
N GLU A 359 7.70 34.61 -1.30
CA GLU A 359 7.52 34.11 0.06
C GLU A 359 7.81 32.60 0.16
N ILE A 360 7.34 31.82 -0.82
CA ILE A 360 7.59 30.37 -0.85
C ILE A 360 9.08 30.08 -1.05
N ARG A 361 9.77 30.81 -1.96
CA ARG A 361 11.22 30.69 -2.13
C ARG A 361 11.99 30.96 -0.84
N GLN A 362 11.60 32.00 -0.09
CA GLN A 362 12.21 32.30 1.20
C GLN A 362 12.02 31.15 2.20
N ARG A 363 10.80 30.61 2.30
CA ARG A 363 10.51 29.47 3.19
C ARG A 363 11.31 28.22 2.82
N LEU A 364 11.41 27.91 1.53
CA LEU A 364 12.19 26.77 1.04
C LEU A 364 13.69 26.98 1.27
N GLY A 365 14.21 28.20 1.07
CA GLY A 365 15.61 28.55 1.32
C GLY A 365 15.99 28.57 2.81
N SER A 366 15.03 28.79 3.70
CA SER A 366 15.23 28.71 5.17
C SER A 366 15.04 27.31 5.75
N ALA A 367 14.63 26.33 4.94
CA ALA A 367 14.43 24.96 5.42
C ALA A 367 15.80 24.37 5.83
N PRO A 368 15.95 23.85 7.06
CA PRO A 368 17.22 23.29 7.50
C PRO A 368 17.62 22.13 6.57
N ALA A 369 18.86 22.13 6.10
CA ALA A 369 19.44 20.97 5.44
C ALA A 369 19.39 19.80 6.44
N ARG A 370 18.70 18.71 6.07
CA ARG A 370 18.71 17.52 6.92
C ARG A 370 20.15 16.97 6.99
N PRO A 371 20.58 16.52 8.19
CA PRO A 371 21.91 15.96 8.41
C PRO A 371 22.18 14.70 7.59
#